data_AF-A0A6L3EKT6-F1
#
_entry.id   AF-A0A6L3EKT6-F1
#
_cell.length_a   1.000
_cell.length_b   1.000
_cell.length_c   1.000
_cell.angle_alpha   90.00
_cell.angle_beta   90.00
_cell.angle_gamma   90.00
#
_symmetry.space_group_name_H-M   'P 1'
#
loop_
_entity.id
_entity.type
_entity.pdbx_description
1 polymer ?
#
loop_
_entity_poly.entity_id
_entity_poly.type
_entity_poly.pdbx_seq_one_letter_code
_entity_poly.pdbx_strand_id
1 'polypeptide(L)'
;PACDVLPHRVFKAPAQAEQIAHIDFAVSMGSLCRYRRERLDQFESSANGYLGADESGRRRFGDLIARMSPGTRHPLKVGLMWSSNPARGVDWGERRAAKKSIDPQLLELLSGCHDVRFISLQNRDAGDGAAEAPGLDLLDFQDHLRDMADTAALIANLDLVISVDTSIAHLAGALGTPVWILLMKSCDWRWGRELETTPWYSSARLIRQTTAGDWRPVLETVARDLRSLAPPRASTGAADEIASATRP
;
A
#
# COMPACT_ATOMS: atom_id res chain seq x y z
N PRO A 1 1.66 -25.90 -2.26
CA PRO A 1 0.23 -25.66 -2.56
C PRO A 1 0.04 -25.11 -3.98
N ALA A 2 -0.73 -25.82 -4.81
CA ALA A 2 -1.23 -25.29 -6.07
C ALA A 2 -2.57 -24.59 -5.83
N CYS A 3 -2.84 -23.51 -6.55
CA CYS A 3 -4.09 -22.76 -6.44
C CYS A 3 -4.64 -22.55 -7.85
N ASP A 4 -5.80 -23.14 -8.13
CA ASP A 4 -6.52 -22.89 -9.37
C ASP A 4 -7.43 -21.68 -9.17
N VAL A 5 -7.09 -20.58 -9.85
CA VAL A 5 -7.91 -19.36 -9.83
C VAL A 5 -8.84 -19.40 -11.02
N LEU A 6 -10.15 -19.48 -10.75
CA LEU A 6 -11.21 -19.36 -11.77
C LEU A 6 -11.71 -17.91 -11.78
N PRO A 7 -11.20 -17.04 -12.68
CA PRO A 7 -11.54 -15.63 -12.64
C PRO A 7 -12.99 -15.40 -13.06
N HIS A 8 -13.68 -14.51 -12.35
CA HIS A 8 -14.88 -13.86 -12.85
C HIS A 8 -14.49 -12.46 -13.34
N ARG A 9 -14.96 -12.08 -14.53
CA ARG A 9 -14.90 -10.68 -14.99
C ARG A 9 -16.31 -10.12 -14.95
N VAL A 10 -16.43 -8.83 -14.66
CA VAL A 10 -17.70 -8.11 -14.81
C VAL A 10 -18.22 -8.37 -16.24
N PHE A 11 -19.51 -8.69 -16.36
CA PHE A 11 -20.19 -9.09 -17.61
C PHE A 11 -19.87 -10.47 -18.18
N LYS A 12 -19.07 -11.31 -17.48
CA LYS A 12 -18.95 -12.74 -17.79
C LYS A 12 -19.67 -13.57 -16.73
N ALA A 13 -20.35 -14.63 -17.17
CA ALA A 13 -20.92 -15.60 -16.24
C ALA A 13 -19.81 -16.16 -15.33
N PRO A 14 -20.04 -16.24 -14.00
CA PRO A 14 -19.06 -16.80 -13.08
C PRO A 14 -18.86 -18.30 -13.37
N ALA A 15 -17.70 -18.82 -12.98
CA ALA A 15 -17.49 -20.26 -12.94
C ALA A 15 -18.54 -20.90 -12.03
N GLN A 16 -19.10 -22.02 -12.49
CA GLN A 16 -20.14 -22.75 -11.79
C GLN A 16 -19.49 -23.82 -10.89
N ALA A 17 -20.01 -24.02 -9.69
CA ALA A 17 -19.44 -24.98 -8.74
C ALA A 17 -19.43 -26.40 -9.31
N GLU A 18 -20.38 -26.71 -10.19
CA GLU A 18 -20.53 -27.95 -10.94
C GLU A 18 -19.34 -28.22 -11.89
N GLN A 19 -18.55 -27.19 -12.22
CA GLN A 19 -17.33 -27.33 -13.03
C GLN A 19 -16.14 -27.82 -12.20
N ILE A 20 -16.26 -27.85 -10.87
CA ILE A 20 -15.24 -28.34 -9.94
C ILE A 20 -15.60 -29.78 -9.58
N ALA A 21 -14.85 -30.73 -10.13
CA ALA A 21 -15.20 -32.16 -10.10
C ALA A 21 -15.34 -32.75 -8.69
N HIS A 22 -14.67 -32.18 -7.68
CA HIS A 22 -14.72 -32.63 -6.29
C HIS A 22 -14.40 -31.48 -5.32
N ILE A 23 -15.21 -31.29 -4.27
CA ILE A 23 -15.00 -30.28 -3.24
C ILE A 23 -15.11 -30.94 -1.86
N ASP A 24 -13.99 -31.08 -1.14
CA ASP A 24 -13.97 -31.65 0.21
C ASP A 24 -14.58 -30.69 1.25
N PHE A 25 -14.29 -29.39 1.12
CA PHE A 25 -14.78 -28.34 2.00
C PHE A 25 -15.11 -27.09 1.21
N ALA A 26 -16.18 -26.41 1.61
CA ALA A 26 -16.57 -25.12 1.04
C ALA A 26 -16.88 -24.13 2.18
N VAL A 27 -16.50 -22.87 1.97
CA VAL A 27 -16.90 -21.77 2.86
C VAL A 27 -17.26 -20.57 2.00
N SER A 28 -18.39 -19.92 2.30
CA SER A 28 -18.76 -18.69 1.61
C SER A 28 -17.76 -17.57 1.93
N MET A 29 -17.48 -16.73 0.94
CA MET A 29 -16.61 -15.57 1.11
C MET A 29 -17.09 -14.72 2.30
N GLY A 30 -16.15 -14.30 3.16
CA GLY A 30 -16.43 -13.54 4.37
C GLY A 30 -16.88 -14.39 5.58
N SER A 31 -17.22 -15.67 5.41
CA SER A 31 -17.61 -16.52 6.55
C SER A 31 -16.40 -17.07 7.32
N LEU A 32 -15.19 -17.06 6.74
CA LEU A 32 -13.98 -17.57 7.40
C LEU A 32 -13.65 -16.81 8.70
N CYS A 33 -13.96 -15.51 8.76
CA CYS A 33 -13.75 -14.71 9.97
C CYS A 33 -14.57 -15.23 11.17
N ARG A 34 -15.71 -15.90 10.92
CA ARG A 34 -16.53 -16.51 11.97
C ARG A 34 -15.87 -17.70 12.66
N TYR A 35 -14.79 -18.25 12.10
CA TYR A 35 -14.10 -19.41 12.65
C TYR A 35 -12.66 -19.12 13.08
N ARG A 36 -12.10 -17.97 12.69
CA ARG A 36 -10.68 -17.66 12.86
C ARG A 36 -10.40 -16.34 13.57
N ARG A 37 -11.35 -15.40 13.56
CA ARG A 37 -11.16 -14.02 14.05
C ARG A 37 -12.48 -13.45 14.61
N GLU A 38 -13.00 -14.12 15.62
CA GLU A 38 -14.25 -13.79 16.32
C GLU A 38 -14.08 -12.65 17.33
N ARG A 39 -12.85 -12.41 17.80
CA ARG A 39 -12.51 -11.37 18.77
C ARG A 39 -11.37 -10.48 18.25
N LEU A 40 -11.31 -9.24 18.72
CA LEU A 40 -10.30 -8.27 18.28
C LEU A 40 -8.85 -8.67 18.65
N ASP A 41 -8.65 -9.33 19.78
CA ASP A 41 -7.33 -9.82 20.21
C ASP A 41 -6.77 -10.92 19.27
N GLN A 42 -7.64 -11.68 18.59
CA GLN A 42 -7.23 -12.68 17.60
C GLN A 42 -6.61 -12.09 16.32
N PHE A 43 -6.63 -10.77 16.18
CA PHE A 43 -5.95 -10.08 15.08
C PHE A 43 -4.48 -9.78 15.37
N GLU A 44 -4.05 -9.83 16.64
CA GLU A 44 -2.68 -9.55 17.06
C GLU A 44 -1.68 -10.56 16.49
N SER A 45 -2.11 -11.79 16.18
CA SER A 45 -1.25 -12.82 15.57
C SER A 45 -0.72 -12.46 14.18
N SER A 46 -1.27 -11.42 13.54
CA SER A 46 -0.86 -10.91 12.24
C SER A 46 -0.05 -9.62 12.33
N ALA A 47 0.51 -9.31 13.50
CA ALA A 47 1.19 -8.04 13.78
C ALA A 47 2.44 -7.75 12.92
N ASN A 48 2.99 -8.73 12.20
CA ASN A 48 4.20 -8.57 11.38
C ASN A 48 3.94 -8.72 9.87
N GLY A 49 2.68 -8.58 9.43
CA GLY A 49 2.27 -8.96 8.09
C GLY A 49 2.10 -10.48 7.93
N TYR A 50 1.46 -10.89 6.85
CA TYR A 50 1.17 -12.29 6.52
C TYR A 50 1.47 -12.64 5.05
N LEU A 51 1.95 -11.68 4.26
CA LEU A 51 2.51 -11.88 2.93
C LEU A 51 4.01 -11.60 2.94
N GLY A 52 4.74 -12.28 2.07
CA GLY A 52 6.12 -11.98 1.75
C GLY A 52 6.25 -11.55 0.29
N ALA A 53 7.17 -10.64 0.00
CA ALA A 53 7.56 -10.33 -1.37
C ALA A 53 8.60 -11.36 -1.85
N ASP A 54 8.58 -11.66 -3.15
CA ASP A 54 9.64 -12.46 -3.77
C ASP A 54 10.97 -11.72 -3.65
N GLU A 55 11.99 -12.41 -3.12
CA GLU A 55 13.27 -11.80 -2.77
C GLU A 55 14.08 -11.42 -4.03
N SER A 56 13.89 -12.12 -5.15
CA SER A 56 14.51 -11.72 -6.43
C SER A 56 13.89 -10.42 -6.97
N GLY A 57 12.56 -10.30 -6.88
CA GLY A 57 11.84 -9.08 -7.18
C GLY A 57 12.26 -7.93 -6.27
N ARG A 58 12.37 -8.18 -4.97
CA ARG A 58 12.78 -7.17 -3.98
C ARG A 58 14.15 -6.58 -4.33
N ARG A 59 15.15 -7.42 -4.62
CA ARG A 59 16.47 -6.97 -5.08
C ARG A 59 16.40 -6.17 -6.37
N ARG A 60 15.66 -6.67 -7.37
CA ARG A 60 15.49 -5.99 -8.66
C ARG A 60 14.96 -4.56 -8.49
N PHE A 61 13.92 -4.37 -7.68
CA PHE A 61 13.35 -3.04 -7.43
C PHE A 61 14.25 -2.17 -6.55
N GLY A 62 14.95 -2.74 -5.57
CA GLY A 62 15.96 -2.01 -4.79
C GLY A 62 17.05 -1.41 -5.67
N ASP A 63 17.58 -2.20 -6.61
CA ASP A 63 18.58 -1.73 -7.58
C ASP A 63 18.01 -0.66 -8.53
N LEU A 64 16.76 -0.80 -8.96
CA LEU A 64 16.10 0.20 -9.81
C LEU A 64 15.92 1.53 -9.07
N ILE A 65 15.46 1.51 -7.82
CA ILE A 65 15.35 2.71 -6.98
C ILE A 65 16.71 3.40 -6.85
N ALA A 66 17.78 2.64 -6.56
CA ALA A 66 19.12 3.19 -6.43
C ALA A 66 19.62 3.83 -7.73
N ARG A 67 19.34 3.22 -8.89
CA ARG A 67 19.71 3.76 -10.21
C ARG A 67 18.93 5.01 -10.59
N MET A 68 17.65 5.07 -10.24
CA MET A 68 16.77 6.20 -10.56
C MET A 68 16.89 7.37 -9.58
N SER A 69 17.55 7.15 -8.43
CA SER A 69 17.80 8.18 -7.42
C SER A 69 19.28 8.21 -6.99
N PRO A 70 20.23 8.44 -7.91
CA PRO A 70 21.65 8.41 -7.58
C PRO A 70 22.01 9.56 -6.63
N GLY A 71 22.72 9.26 -5.55
CA GLY A 71 23.18 10.27 -4.59
C GLY A 71 22.07 10.90 -3.72
N THR A 72 20.94 10.22 -3.57
CA THR A 72 19.79 10.70 -2.80
C THR A 72 20.17 11.14 -1.38
N ARG A 73 19.83 12.40 -1.08
CA ARG A 73 19.85 13.01 0.27
C ARG A 73 18.59 12.67 1.08
N HIS A 74 17.65 11.94 0.49
CA HIS A 74 16.35 11.61 1.08
C HIS A 74 16.45 10.30 1.85
N PRO A 75 16.46 10.32 3.19
CA PRO A 75 16.54 9.11 3.98
C PRO A 75 15.28 8.25 3.92
N LEU A 76 14.12 8.81 3.55
CA LEU A 76 12.83 8.12 3.58
C LEU A 76 12.30 7.86 2.16
N LYS A 77 12.04 6.59 1.81
CA LYS A 77 11.36 6.18 0.57
C LYS A 77 9.88 5.96 0.86
N VAL A 78 9.02 6.81 0.31
CA VAL A 78 7.58 6.79 0.56
C VAL A 78 6.81 6.48 -0.72
N GLY A 79 6.09 5.36 -0.72
CA GLY A 79 5.18 5.00 -1.81
C GLY A 79 3.88 5.80 -1.72
N LEU A 80 3.37 6.29 -2.85
CA LEU A 80 2.16 7.11 -2.90
C LEU A 80 1.13 6.55 -3.89
N MET A 81 -0.09 6.35 -3.42
CA MET A 81 -1.26 5.94 -4.21
C MET A 81 -2.45 6.85 -3.86
N TRP A 82 -2.80 7.78 -4.75
CA TRP A 82 -3.77 8.83 -4.47
C TRP A 82 -5.11 8.64 -5.19
N SER A 83 -5.17 7.76 -6.19
CA SER A 83 -6.35 7.51 -6.99
C SER A 83 -6.70 6.03 -7.09
N SER A 84 -7.99 5.72 -7.11
CA SER A 84 -8.49 4.37 -7.36
C SER A 84 -8.79 4.14 -8.84
N ASN A 85 -8.75 2.87 -9.26
CA ASN A 85 -9.36 2.45 -10.51
C ASN A 85 -10.83 2.97 -10.58
N PRO A 86 -11.20 3.68 -11.65
CA PRO A 86 -12.52 4.28 -11.81
C PRO A 86 -13.64 3.27 -12.07
N ALA A 87 -13.34 2.00 -12.35
CA ALA A 87 -14.34 0.96 -12.67
C ALA A 87 -15.32 1.40 -13.79
N ARG A 88 -14.76 1.94 -14.88
CA ARG A 88 -15.52 2.52 -16.01
C ARG A 88 -16.63 1.58 -16.49
N GLY A 89 -17.82 2.12 -16.69
CA GLY A 89 -19.02 1.39 -17.09
C GLY A 89 -19.85 0.85 -15.91
N VAL A 90 -19.44 1.10 -14.66
CA VAL A 90 -20.20 0.74 -13.45
C VAL A 90 -20.45 2.01 -12.64
N ASP A 91 -21.61 2.63 -12.82
CA ASP A 91 -21.94 3.96 -12.26
C ASP A 91 -21.71 4.10 -10.74
N TRP A 92 -22.13 3.12 -9.94
CA TRP A 92 -21.82 3.12 -8.50
C TRP A 92 -20.31 3.03 -8.21
N GLY A 93 -19.58 2.23 -9.00
CA GLY A 93 -18.14 2.02 -8.87
C GLY A 93 -17.35 3.29 -9.20
N GLU A 94 -17.70 3.95 -10.31
CA GLU A 94 -17.14 5.23 -10.71
C GLU A 94 -17.34 6.31 -9.65
N ARG A 95 -18.58 6.48 -9.18
CA ARG A 95 -18.89 7.45 -8.12
C ARG A 95 -18.14 7.16 -6.83
N ARG A 96 -17.94 5.89 -6.49
CA ARG A 96 -17.20 5.51 -5.28
C ARG A 96 -15.70 5.73 -5.46
N ALA A 97 -15.13 5.42 -6.62
CA ALA A 97 -13.74 5.68 -6.97
C ALA A 97 -13.42 7.17 -6.90
N ALA A 98 -14.22 8.02 -7.54
CA ALA A 98 -14.04 9.46 -7.53
C ALA A 98 -14.04 10.06 -6.11
N LYS A 99 -14.89 9.56 -5.21
CA LYS A 99 -14.96 10.03 -3.81
C LYS A 99 -13.74 9.65 -2.97
N LYS A 100 -13.05 8.55 -3.32
CA LYS A 100 -11.84 8.12 -2.60
C LYS A 100 -10.55 8.63 -3.24
N SER A 101 -10.58 9.03 -4.51
CA SER A 101 -9.43 9.62 -5.18
C SER A 101 -9.20 11.06 -4.71
N ILE A 102 -7.93 11.44 -4.66
CA ILE A 102 -7.44 12.78 -4.34
C ILE A 102 -7.10 13.48 -5.66
N ASP A 103 -7.44 14.77 -5.77
CA ASP A 103 -6.98 15.61 -6.87
C ASP A 103 -5.44 15.65 -6.85
N PRO A 104 -4.75 15.19 -7.91
CA PRO A 104 -3.29 15.19 -7.99
C PRO A 104 -2.64 16.56 -7.74
N GLN A 105 -3.34 17.67 -8.03
CA GLN A 105 -2.82 19.02 -7.76
C GLN A 105 -2.59 19.26 -6.26
N LEU A 106 -3.42 18.67 -5.39
CA LEU A 106 -3.26 18.79 -3.94
C LEU A 106 -1.99 18.11 -3.41
N LEU A 107 -1.37 17.22 -4.20
CA LEU A 107 -0.13 16.54 -3.80
C LEU A 107 1.05 17.52 -3.68
N GLU A 108 0.94 18.73 -4.25
CA GLU A 108 1.90 19.82 -4.04
C GLU A 108 2.10 20.13 -2.54
N LEU A 109 1.12 19.86 -1.68
CA LEU A 109 1.21 20.03 -0.23
C LEU A 109 2.29 19.15 0.42
N LEU A 110 2.71 18.09 -0.28
CA LEU A 110 3.78 17.20 0.16
C LEU A 110 5.17 17.66 -0.30
N SER A 111 5.27 18.65 -1.21
CA SER A 111 6.53 19.10 -1.82
C SER A 111 7.56 19.64 -0.81
N GLY A 112 7.09 20.16 0.33
CA GLY A 112 7.95 20.63 1.44
C GLY A 112 8.57 19.50 2.28
N CYS A 113 8.31 18.24 1.96
CA CYS A 113 8.91 17.08 2.66
C CYS A 113 10.27 16.73 2.04
N HIS A 114 11.25 17.61 2.22
CA HIS A 114 12.55 17.52 1.52
C HIS A 114 13.38 16.28 1.85
N ASP A 115 13.11 15.57 2.94
CA ASP A 115 13.80 14.32 3.32
C ASP A 115 13.14 13.07 2.74
N VAL A 116 12.08 13.23 1.94
CA VAL A 116 11.30 12.14 1.37
C VAL A 116 11.56 12.01 -0.13
N ARG A 117 11.87 10.78 -0.55
CA ARG A 117 11.81 10.34 -1.94
C ARG A 117 10.45 9.70 -2.17
N PHE A 118 9.58 10.40 -2.89
CA PHE A 118 8.27 9.85 -3.24
C PHE A 118 8.41 8.88 -4.42
N ILE A 119 7.66 7.79 -4.36
CA ILE A 119 7.59 6.74 -5.38
C ILE A 119 6.13 6.52 -5.75
N SER A 120 5.79 6.66 -7.01
CA SER A 120 4.43 6.44 -7.51
C SER A 120 4.09 4.95 -7.44
N LEU A 121 2.97 4.63 -6.80
CA LEU A 121 2.35 3.32 -6.80
C LEU A 121 1.03 3.32 -7.61
N GLN A 122 0.79 4.37 -8.40
CA GLN A 122 -0.35 4.42 -9.30
C GLN A 122 -0.29 3.29 -10.34
N ASN A 123 -1.47 2.80 -10.70
CA ASN A 123 -1.64 1.92 -11.84
C ASN A 123 -2.19 2.70 -13.04
N ARG A 124 -1.91 2.18 -14.25
CA ARG A 124 -2.33 2.78 -15.53
C ARG A 124 -3.82 3.02 -15.63
N ASP A 125 -4.61 2.16 -15.00
CA ASP A 125 -6.08 2.26 -15.04
C ASP A 125 -6.61 3.51 -14.31
N ALA A 126 -5.82 4.06 -13.37
CA ALA A 126 -6.19 5.20 -12.55
C ALA A 126 -5.61 6.54 -13.06
N GLY A 127 -4.69 6.54 -14.03
CA GLY A 127 -4.06 7.74 -14.58
C GLY A 127 -2.61 7.53 -15.04
N ASP A 128 -1.98 8.58 -15.57
CA ASP A 128 -0.59 8.58 -16.06
C ASP A 128 0.46 8.77 -14.93
N GLY A 129 0.14 8.30 -13.72
CA GLY A 129 1.09 8.26 -12.60
C GLY A 129 1.70 9.63 -12.28
N ALA A 130 3.02 9.74 -12.38
CA ALA A 130 3.74 10.95 -11.95
C ALA A 130 3.45 12.19 -12.81
N ALA A 131 3.00 12.02 -14.06
CA ALA A 131 2.65 13.14 -14.93
C ALA A 131 1.48 13.98 -14.40
N GLU A 132 0.63 13.37 -13.56
CA GLU A 132 -0.55 14.04 -13.00
C GLU A 132 -0.23 14.87 -11.75
N ALA A 133 0.94 14.69 -11.13
CA ALA A 133 1.33 15.37 -9.88
C ALA A 133 2.46 16.41 -10.10
N PRO A 134 2.26 17.44 -10.95
CA PRO A 134 3.32 18.40 -11.27
C PRO A 134 3.69 19.19 -10.01
N GLY A 135 4.91 19.01 -9.52
CA GLY A 135 5.41 19.70 -8.32
C GLY A 135 5.88 18.78 -7.19
N LEU A 136 5.58 17.48 -7.28
CA LEU A 136 6.15 16.48 -6.37
C LEU A 136 7.34 15.78 -7.04
N ASP A 137 8.49 15.74 -6.37
CA ASP A 137 9.65 14.96 -6.82
C ASP A 137 9.39 13.46 -6.63
N LEU A 138 8.77 12.86 -7.65
CA LEU A 138 8.15 11.54 -7.64
C LEU A 138 8.82 10.63 -8.68
N LEU A 139 9.29 9.47 -8.25
CA LEU A 139 9.77 8.44 -9.17
C LEU A 139 8.60 7.60 -9.67
N ASP A 140 8.47 7.46 -10.99
CA ASP A 140 7.44 6.63 -11.60
C ASP A 140 7.95 5.24 -11.95
N PHE A 141 7.25 4.21 -11.44
CA PHE A 141 7.55 2.80 -11.70
C PHE A 141 6.45 2.11 -12.51
N GLN A 142 5.45 2.84 -13.01
CA GLN A 142 4.29 2.28 -13.70
C GLN A 142 4.67 1.34 -14.87
N ASP A 143 5.76 1.64 -15.59
CA ASP A 143 6.26 0.79 -16.69
C ASP A 143 6.94 -0.52 -16.22
N HIS A 144 7.30 -0.61 -14.94
CA HIS A 144 7.99 -1.75 -14.34
C HIS A 144 7.04 -2.67 -13.55
N LEU A 145 5.80 -2.25 -13.32
CA LEU A 145 4.81 -2.97 -12.52
C LEU A 145 3.85 -3.74 -13.43
N ARG A 146 4.04 -5.06 -13.57
CA ARG A 146 3.20 -5.90 -14.44
C ARG A 146 2.06 -6.57 -13.68
N ASP A 147 2.27 -6.88 -12.42
CA ASP A 147 1.31 -7.56 -11.56
C ASP A 147 1.50 -7.15 -10.08
N MET A 148 0.66 -7.70 -9.20
CA MET A 148 0.72 -7.42 -7.76
C MET A 148 1.99 -7.98 -7.10
N ALA A 149 2.66 -8.98 -7.68
CA ALA A 149 3.91 -9.49 -7.14
C ALA A 149 5.05 -8.49 -7.39
N ASP A 150 5.09 -7.87 -8.57
CA ASP A 150 5.98 -6.75 -8.85
C ASP A 150 5.69 -5.56 -7.90
N THR A 151 4.42 -5.21 -7.69
CA THR A 151 4.03 -4.16 -6.74
C THR A 151 4.47 -4.50 -5.31
N ALA A 152 4.29 -5.75 -4.86
CA ALA A 152 4.71 -6.20 -3.53
C ALA A 152 6.23 -6.08 -3.35
N ALA A 153 6.98 -6.48 -4.38
CA ALA A 153 8.43 -6.39 -4.40
C ALA A 153 8.93 -4.94 -4.36
N LEU A 154 8.25 -4.01 -5.04
CA LEU A 154 8.53 -2.58 -4.91
C LEU A 154 8.23 -2.08 -3.49
N ILE A 155 7.04 -2.38 -2.94
CA ILE A 155 6.64 -1.96 -1.59
C ILE A 155 7.61 -2.47 -0.51
N ALA A 156 8.15 -3.69 -0.66
CA ALA A 156 9.11 -4.26 0.27
C ALA A 156 10.47 -3.52 0.33
N ASN A 157 10.70 -2.53 -0.52
CA ASN A 157 11.86 -1.63 -0.48
C ASN A 157 11.54 -0.24 0.13
N LEU A 158 10.30 0.01 0.52
CA LEU A 158 9.81 1.30 1.01
C LEU A 158 9.80 1.34 2.53
N ASP A 159 9.98 2.54 3.08
CA ASP A 159 9.93 2.78 4.53
C ASP A 159 8.48 3.06 5.00
N LEU A 160 7.65 3.57 4.09
CA LEU A 160 6.23 3.88 4.33
C LEU A 160 5.45 3.84 3.00
N VAL A 161 4.19 3.42 3.08
CA VAL A 161 3.21 3.58 2.00
C VAL A 161 2.12 4.55 2.45
N ILE A 162 1.75 5.49 1.60
CA ILE A 162 0.60 6.37 1.80
C ILE A 162 -0.39 6.10 0.67
N SER A 163 -1.58 5.63 1.02
CA SER A 163 -2.55 5.18 0.02
C SER A 163 -3.96 5.57 0.42
N VAL A 164 -4.78 5.98 -0.56
CA VAL A 164 -6.24 5.92 -0.40
C VAL A 164 -6.70 4.45 -0.29
N ASP A 165 -7.95 4.21 0.10
CA ASP A 165 -8.50 2.84 0.29
C ASP A 165 -8.57 2.04 -1.03
N THR A 166 -7.47 1.33 -1.33
CA THR A 166 -7.22 0.53 -2.55
C THR A 166 -6.48 -0.76 -2.21
N SER A 167 -6.29 -1.62 -3.21
CA SER A 167 -5.46 -2.82 -3.09
C SER A 167 -4.03 -2.53 -2.60
N ILE A 168 -3.49 -1.33 -2.88
CA ILE A 168 -2.13 -0.94 -2.44
C ILE A 168 -2.06 -0.80 -0.91
N ALA A 169 -3.07 -0.19 -0.28
CA ALA A 169 -3.15 -0.09 1.18
C ALA A 169 -3.18 -1.48 1.83
N HIS A 170 -3.98 -2.39 1.27
CA HIS A 170 -4.10 -3.76 1.74
C HIS A 170 -2.82 -4.58 1.52
N LEU A 171 -2.16 -4.40 0.37
CA LEU A 171 -0.91 -5.09 0.05
C LEU A 171 0.22 -4.66 0.99
N ALA A 172 0.37 -3.35 1.23
CA ALA A 172 1.35 -2.82 2.16
C ALA A 172 1.11 -3.33 3.60
N GLY A 173 -0.13 -3.25 4.09
CA GLY A 173 -0.49 -3.77 5.41
C GLY A 173 -0.26 -5.28 5.54
N ALA A 174 -0.56 -6.05 4.49
CA ALA A 174 -0.32 -7.49 4.45
C ALA A 174 1.17 -7.86 4.39
N LEU A 175 2.03 -7.02 3.81
CA LEU A 175 3.49 -7.17 3.82
C LEU A 175 4.12 -6.73 5.15
N GLY A 176 3.35 -6.12 6.06
CA GLY A 176 3.87 -5.54 7.30
C GLY A 176 4.62 -4.23 7.11
N THR A 177 4.64 -3.67 5.90
CA THR A 177 5.21 -2.33 5.64
C THR A 177 4.35 -1.29 6.36
N PRO A 178 4.93 -0.29 7.04
CA PRO A 178 4.18 0.85 7.57
C PRO A 178 3.29 1.46 6.49
N VAL A 179 2.02 1.71 6.81
CA VAL A 179 1.06 2.26 5.84
C VAL A 179 0.15 3.30 6.46
N TRP A 180 0.00 4.45 5.82
CA TRP A 180 -1.02 5.44 6.16
C TRP A 180 -2.15 5.36 5.15
N ILE A 181 -3.35 5.01 5.64
CA ILE A 181 -4.53 4.81 4.82
C ILE A 181 -5.38 6.08 4.90
N LEU A 182 -5.51 6.77 3.77
CA LEU A 182 -6.27 7.99 3.62
C LEU A 182 -7.73 7.64 3.30
N LEU A 183 -8.63 7.96 4.22
CA LEU A 183 -10.01 7.53 4.17
C LEU A 183 -10.95 8.70 3.87
N MET A 184 -11.79 8.51 2.85
CA MET A 184 -12.90 9.42 2.59
C MET A 184 -13.91 9.39 3.75
N LYS A 185 -14.72 10.45 3.89
CA LYS A 185 -15.65 10.59 5.03
C LYS A 185 -16.60 9.40 5.20
N SER A 186 -17.03 8.79 4.09
CA SER A 186 -17.94 7.64 4.05
C SER A 186 -17.19 6.33 3.72
N CYS A 187 -16.07 6.10 4.41
CA CYS A 187 -15.21 4.93 4.21
C CYS A 187 -15.93 3.61 4.49
N ASP A 188 -15.31 2.51 4.06
CA ASP A 188 -15.81 1.17 4.34
C ASP A 188 -15.88 0.87 5.85
N TRP A 189 -16.88 0.10 6.27
CA TRP A 189 -17.14 -0.23 7.67
C TRP A 189 -15.95 -0.91 8.35
N ARG A 190 -15.10 -1.63 7.59
CA ARG A 190 -13.94 -2.36 8.13
C ARG A 190 -12.94 -1.46 8.84
N TRP A 191 -12.94 -0.18 8.50
CA TRP A 191 -12.06 0.81 9.10
C TRP A 191 -12.62 1.37 10.41
N GLY A 192 -13.87 1.09 10.76
CA GLY A 192 -14.53 1.75 11.90
C GLY A 192 -14.74 3.25 11.67
N ARG A 193 -15.28 3.94 12.68
CA ARG A 193 -15.72 5.34 12.58
C ARG A 193 -14.70 6.36 13.10
N GLU A 194 -13.98 6.01 14.17
CA GLU A 194 -13.23 6.99 14.97
C GLU A 194 -11.77 6.60 15.20
N LEU A 195 -11.43 5.31 15.09
CA LEU A 195 -10.08 4.83 15.38
C LEU A 195 -9.07 5.32 14.33
N GLU A 196 -7.87 5.67 14.80
CA GLU A 196 -6.70 5.93 13.94
C GLU A 196 -5.90 4.67 13.62
N THR A 197 -6.27 3.54 14.21
CA THR A 197 -5.64 2.24 14.00
C THR A 197 -6.67 1.24 13.48
N THR A 198 -6.20 0.08 13.04
CA THR A 198 -7.06 -0.98 12.55
C THR A 198 -6.58 -2.35 13.03
N PRO A 199 -7.50 -3.27 13.39
CA PRO A 199 -7.11 -4.64 13.72
C PRO A 199 -6.58 -5.41 12.50
N TRP A 200 -6.90 -4.99 11.27
CA TRP A 200 -6.51 -5.73 10.07
C TRP A 200 -5.01 -5.69 9.81
N TYR A 201 -4.38 -4.55 10.13
CA TYR A 201 -2.98 -4.26 9.84
C TYR A 201 -2.38 -3.46 11.00
N SER A 202 -1.54 -4.11 11.81
CA SER A 202 -0.81 -3.47 12.91
C SER A 202 0.09 -2.33 12.45
N SER A 203 0.63 -2.41 11.22
CA SER A 203 1.49 -1.40 10.62
C SER A 203 0.70 -0.20 10.06
N ALA A 204 -0.63 -0.23 10.11
CA ALA A 204 -1.47 0.78 9.51
C ALA A 204 -1.89 1.89 10.48
N ARG A 205 -1.86 3.11 9.98
CA ARG A 205 -2.48 4.29 10.56
C ARG A 205 -3.56 4.82 9.64
N LEU A 206 -4.69 5.23 10.18
CA LEU A 206 -5.86 5.73 9.45
C LEU A 206 -5.93 7.25 9.60
N ILE A 207 -5.99 7.96 8.49
CA ILE A 207 -6.16 9.42 8.45
C ILE A 207 -7.42 9.71 7.64
N ARG A 208 -8.36 10.47 8.21
CA ARG A 208 -9.74 10.54 7.71
C ARG A 208 -10.13 11.95 7.34
N GLN A 209 -10.90 12.07 6.27
CA GLN A 209 -11.64 13.28 5.98
C GLN A 209 -12.61 13.61 7.12
N THR A 210 -12.59 14.87 7.55
CA THR A 210 -13.61 15.45 8.44
C THR A 210 -14.80 15.94 7.63
N THR A 211 -14.55 16.54 6.47
CA THR A 211 -15.53 17.02 5.48
C THR A 211 -15.43 16.19 4.20
N ALA A 212 -16.56 15.70 3.68
CA ALA A 212 -16.56 14.85 2.49
C ALA A 212 -16.02 15.60 1.26
N GLY A 213 -15.06 14.98 0.56
CA GLY A 213 -14.43 15.56 -0.62
C GLY A 213 -13.30 16.55 -0.32
N ASP A 214 -13.13 16.98 0.93
CA ASP A 214 -12.03 17.85 1.32
C ASP A 214 -10.81 17.03 1.76
N TRP A 215 -9.86 16.87 0.84
CA TRP A 215 -8.62 16.14 1.07
C TRP A 215 -7.48 17.00 1.61
N ARG A 216 -7.60 18.33 1.57
CA ARG A 216 -6.52 19.23 1.97
C ARG A 216 -6.11 19.04 3.45
N PRO A 217 -7.04 19.01 4.43
CA PRO A 217 -6.67 18.78 5.84
C PRO A 217 -6.01 17.41 6.07
N VAL A 218 -6.39 16.40 5.28
CA VAL A 218 -5.79 15.07 5.34
C VAL A 218 -4.33 15.14 4.86
N LEU A 219 -4.07 15.79 3.73
CA LEU A 219 -2.72 15.95 3.19
C LEU A 219 -1.84 16.88 4.04
N GLU A 220 -2.40 17.91 4.67
CA GLU A 220 -1.66 18.75 5.61
C GLU A 220 -1.22 17.96 6.85
N THR A 221 -2.09 17.08 7.35
CA THR A 221 -1.76 16.13 8.43
C THR A 221 -0.63 15.19 7.99
N VAL A 222 -0.73 14.61 6.80
CA VAL A 222 0.31 13.76 6.21
C VAL A 222 1.64 14.52 6.10
N ALA A 223 1.64 15.72 5.54
CA ALA A 223 2.85 16.51 5.34
C ALA A 223 3.53 16.87 6.67
N ARG A 224 2.74 17.28 7.68
CA ARG A 224 3.23 17.55 9.04
C ARG A 224 3.89 16.31 9.63
N ASP A 225 3.22 15.17 9.53
CA ASP A 225 3.68 13.95 10.18
C ASP A 225 4.91 13.36 9.45
N LEU A 226 4.97 13.44 8.12
CA LEU A 226 6.17 13.08 7.35
C LEU A 226 7.39 13.90 7.77
N ARG A 227 7.23 15.23 7.94
CA ARG A 227 8.31 16.10 8.43
C ARG A 227 8.76 15.78 9.86
N SER A 228 7.92 15.11 10.64
CA SER A 228 8.26 14.68 12.01
C SER A 228 8.91 13.29 12.08
N LEU A 229 8.88 12.51 10.98
CA LEU A 229 9.52 11.20 10.95
C LEU A 229 11.03 11.39 10.99
N ALA A 230 11.68 10.77 11.97
CA ALA A 230 13.12 10.66 11.97
C ALA A 230 13.57 9.80 10.76
N PRO A 231 14.63 10.20 10.06
CA PRO A 231 15.33 9.33 9.11
C PRO A 231 15.56 7.94 9.70
N PRO A 232 15.39 6.83 8.95
CA PRO A 232 15.81 5.52 9.42
C PRO A 232 17.30 5.60 9.71
N ARG A 233 17.74 5.19 10.90
CA ARG A 233 19.17 5.07 11.17
C ARG A 233 19.73 4.07 10.19
N ALA A 234 20.71 4.48 9.38
CA ALA A 234 21.45 3.55 8.54
C ALA A 234 21.96 2.43 9.45
N SER A 235 21.54 1.19 9.17
CA SER A 235 22.11 0.03 9.81
C SER A 235 23.60 0.00 9.44
N THR A 236 24.45 0.50 10.31
CA THR A 236 25.88 0.21 10.29
C THR A 236 25.99 -1.31 10.33
N GLY A 237 26.44 -1.89 9.22
CA GLY A 237 26.52 -3.33 9.05
C GLY A 237 27.28 -3.97 10.18
N ALA A 238 26.86 -5.18 10.53
CA ALA A 238 27.60 -6.11 11.37
C ALA A 238 28.95 -6.46 10.71
N ALA A 239 29.92 -5.56 10.80
CA ALA A 239 31.29 -5.73 10.31
C ALA A 239 32.35 -5.48 11.39
N ASP A 240 32.01 -4.93 12.56
CA ASP A 240 33.01 -4.59 13.59
C ASP A 240 33.13 -5.60 14.75
N GLU A 241 32.40 -6.72 14.75
CA GLU A 241 32.48 -7.71 15.85
C GLU A 241 33.32 -8.97 15.55
N ILE A 242 34.05 -9.02 14.43
CA ILE A 242 34.99 -10.12 14.15
C ILE A 242 36.46 -9.69 14.33
N ALA A 243 36.76 -8.39 14.48
CA ALA A 243 38.14 -7.92 14.64
C ALA A 243 38.71 -8.04 16.08
N SER A 244 37.91 -8.46 17.07
CA SER A 244 38.35 -8.60 18.47
C SER A 244 38.81 -10.03 18.84
N ALA A 245 38.52 -11.05 18.02
CA ALA A 245 38.76 -12.45 18.38
C ALA A 245 40.06 -13.07 17.82
N THR A 246 40.93 -12.28 17.18
CA THR A 246 42.21 -12.80 16.69
C THR A 246 43.33 -11.78 16.82
N ARG A 247 44.07 -11.86 17.93
CA ARG A 247 45.50 -11.60 18.00
C ARG A 247 46.09 -12.31 19.24
N PRO A 248 47.37 -12.72 19.15
CA PRO A 248 47.87 -14.04 19.52
C PRO A 248 48.03 -14.31 21.02
#